data_AF-A0A1H2YAV8-F1
#
_entry.id   AF-A0A1H2YAV8-F1
#
_cell.length_a   1.000
_cell.length_b   1.000
_cell.length_c   1.000
_cell.angle_alpha   90.00
_cell.angle_beta   90.00
_cell.angle_gamma   90.00
#
_symmetry.space_group_name_H-M   'P 1'
#
loop_
_entity.id
_entity.type
_entity.pdbx_description
1 polymer ?
#
loop_
_entity_poly.entity_id
_entity_poly.type
_entity_poly.pdbx_seq_one_letter_code
_entity_poly.pdbx_strand_id
1 'polypeptide(L)'
;MIIIQHEDTKENMLVIKNELNKLGHHISDYSEKKGAILSNKMLSSEGRNKQIAELDNEVLFYAKNTSDQIVKNIEAIDRLEKQNAEIYNIDDFRYMNAVQLISTMGKDMEYQERLDIVNTFRGEKKALQNLKAVFNKFGYSVEELDKCLTNISSICERMTDDAIMMQKEAGKTGFLMFRIMADLRKINEVLGVGVAEDILTLDADLDSVNNDFAKTVMGL
;
A
#
# COMPACT_ATOMS: atom_id res chain seq x y z
N MET A 1 30.15 -4.71 -0.91
CA MET A 1 28.98 -4.74 -1.80
C MET A 1 27.79 -4.29 -0.97
N ILE A 2 27.20 -3.13 -1.26
CA ILE A 2 26.02 -2.65 -0.54
C ILE A 2 24.82 -3.28 -1.26
N ILE A 3 24.18 -4.25 -0.62
CA ILE A 3 22.88 -4.77 -1.06
C ILE A 3 21.84 -3.94 -0.34
N ILE A 4 20.93 -3.29 -1.07
CA ILE A 4 19.77 -2.65 -0.47
C ILE A 4 18.91 -3.76 0.14
N GLN A 5 18.71 -3.73 1.45
CA GLN A 5 17.83 -4.65 2.14
C GLN A 5 16.59 -3.89 2.59
N HIS A 6 15.43 -4.29 2.05
CA HIS A 6 14.14 -3.70 2.38
C HIS A 6 13.49 -4.32 3.63
N GLU A 7 14.28 -4.96 4.52
CA GLU A 7 13.74 -5.66 5.70
C GLU A 7 13.07 -4.69 6.67
N ASP A 8 13.67 -3.52 6.92
CA ASP A 8 13.04 -2.49 7.75
C ASP A 8 11.72 -2.00 7.12
N THR A 9 11.67 -1.83 5.79
CA THR A 9 10.45 -1.47 5.07
C THR A 9 9.38 -2.56 5.24
N LYS A 10 9.77 -3.83 5.11
CA LYS A 10 8.91 -4.99 5.37
C LYS A 10 8.30 -4.97 6.76
N GLU A 11 9.12 -4.73 7.79
CA GLU A 11 8.67 -4.66 9.18
C GLU A 11 7.62 -3.55 9.36
N ASN A 12 7.89 -2.36 8.83
CA ASN A 12 6.95 -1.23 8.89
C ASN A 12 5.62 -1.57 8.16
N MET A 13 5.68 -2.25 7.01
CA MET A 13 4.48 -2.69 6.28
C MET A 13 3.63 -3.66 7.10
N LEU A 14 4.27 -4.61 7.80
CA LEU A 14 3.58 -5.57 8.66
C LEU A 14 2.97 -4.88 9.89
N VAL A 15 3.64 -3.89 10.46
CA VAL A 15 3.08 -3.08 11.54
C VAL A 15 1.82 -2.35 11.07
N ILE A 16 1.85 -1.70 9.90
CA ILE A 16 0.67 -1.03 9.32
C ILE A 16 -0.47 -2.04 9.13
N LYS A 17 -0.20 -3.21 8.54
CA LYS A 17 -1.20 -4.28 8.36
C LYS A 17 -1.85 -4.69 9.69
N ASN A 18 -1.05 -4.88 10.72
CA ASN A 18 -1.53 -5.27 12.05
C ASN A 18 -2.40 -4.19 12.69
N GLU A 19 -2.02 -2.91 12.56
CA GLU A 19 -2.83 -1.80 13.05
C GLU A 19 -4.16 -1.66 12.29
N LEU A 20 -4.14 -1.84 10.97
CA LEU A 20 -5.35 -1.86 10.16
C LEU A 20 -6.27 -3.01 10.56
N ASN A 21 -5.75 -4.21 10.82
CA ASN A 21 -6.57 -5.32 11.30
C ASN A 21 -7.24 -5.05 12.65
N LYS A 22 -6.50 -4.48 13.61
CA LYS A 22 -7.08 -4.08 14.91
C LYS A 22 -8.24 -3.12 14.70
N LEU A 23 -8.05 -2.09 13.88
CA LEU A 23 -9.11 -1.14 13.54
C LEU A 23 -10.27 -1.81 12.78
N GLY A 24 -9.98 -2.76 11.91
CA GLY A 24 -10.99 -3.50 11.13
C GLY A 24 -11.98 -4.24 12.02
N HIS A 25 -11.51 -4.88 13.09
CA HIS A 25 -12.40 -5.50 14.08
C HIS A 25 -13.32 -4.46 14.75
N HIS A 26 -12.77 -3.31 15.16
CA HIS A 26 -13.59 -2.23 15.73
C HIS A 26 -14.62 -1.68 14.73
N ILE A 27 -14.28 -1.60 13.45
CA ILE A 27 -15.19 -1.14 12.40
C ILE A 27 -16.30 -2.16 12.12
N SER A 28 -15.99 -3.47 12.17
CA SER A 28 -17.00 -4.53 12.07
C SER A 28 -18.02 -4.42 13.21
N ASP A 29 -17.54 -4.34 14.45
CA ASP A 29 -18.40 -4.18 15.64
C ASP A 29 -19.25 -2.90 15.57
N TYR A 30 -18.66 -1.81 15.09
CA TYR A 30 -19.38 -0.55 14.87
C TYR A 30 -20.50 -0.71 13.84
N SER A 31 -20.23 -1.37 12.72
CA SER A 31 -21.22 -1.60 11.66
C SER A 31 -22.42 -2.38 12.18
N GLU A 32 -22.16 -3.46 12.93
CA GLU A 32 -23.22 -4.27 13.56
C GLU A 32 -24.06 -3.48 14.56
N LYS A 33 -23.41 -2.74 15.47
CA LYS A 33 -24.09 -1.90 16.46
C LYS A 33 -24.93 -0.81 15.79
N LYS A 34 -24.39 -0.16 14.76
CA LYS A 34 -25.09 0.88 14.00
C LYS A 34 -26.31 0.30 13.28
N GLY A 35 -26.17 -0.86 12.64
CA GLY A 35 -27.27 -1.60 12.02
C GLY A 35 -28.38 -1.93 13.02
N ALA A 36 -28.02 -2.39 14.22
CA ALA A 36 -28.97 -2.66 15.29
C ALA A 36 -29.76 -1.40 15.72
N ILE A 37 -29.09 -0.26 15.89
CA ILE A 37 -29.74 1.03 16.22
C ILE A 37 -30.70 1.46 15.12
N LEU A 38 -30.27 1.38 13.86
CA LEU A 38 -31.08 1.78 12.71
C LEU A 38 -32.34 0.93 12.58
N SER A 39 -32.24 -0.37 12.87
CA SER A 39 -33.36 -1.32 12.82
C SER A 39 -34.32 -1.23 14.01
N ASN A 40 -33.93 -0.54 15.09
CA ASN A 40 -34.74 -0.43 16.31
C ASN A 40 -35.91 0.54 16.13
N LYS A 41 -37.10 -0.02 15.91
CA LYS A 41 -38.36 0.72 15.71
C LYS A 41 -38.87 1.44 16.96
N MET A 42 -38.35 1.13 18.14
CA MET A 42 -38.78 1.76 19.40
C MET A 42 -38.04 3.07 19.67
N LEU A 43 -36.94 3.34 18.98
CA LEU A 43 -36.20 4.59 19.14
C LEU A 43 -36.81 5.70 18.29
N SER A 44 -36.94 6.89 18.90
CA SER A 44 -37.21 8.11 18.14
C SER A 44 -36.06 8.42 17.19
N SER A 45 -36.30 9.24 16.16
CA SER A 45 -35.24 9.68 15.26
C SER A 45 -34.11 10.41 16.00
N GLU A 46 -34.45 11.22 17.01
CA GLU A 46 -33.47 11.91 17.86
C GLU A 46 -32.66 10.92 18.71
N GLY A 47 -33.31 9.91 19.29
CA GLY A 47 -32.64 8.85 20.05
C GLY A 47 -31.68 8.02 19.21
N ARG A 48 -32.06 7.68 17.97
CA ARG A 48 -31.18 6.99 17.01
C ARG A 48 -29.96 7.84 16.65
N ASN A 49 -30.17 9.11 16.31
CA ASN A 49 -29.07 10.01 15.96
C ASN A 49 -28.09 10.20 17.12
N LYS A 50 -28.60 10.30 18.35
CA LYS A 50 -27.74 10.40 19.54
C LYS A 50 -26.87 9.16 19.75
N GLN A 51 -27.45 7.95 19.68
CA GLN A 51 -26.69 6.71 19.84
C GLN A 51 -25.68 6.49 18.71
N ILE A 52 -26.03 6.84 17.47
CA ILE A 52 -25.09 6.77 16.34
C ILE A 52 -23.94 7.75 16.55
N ALA A 53 -24.21 8.98 16.99
CA ALA A 53 -23.15 9.95 17.26
C ALA A 53 -22.21 9.49 18.40
N GLU A 54 -22.72 8.81 19.42
CA GLU A 54 -21.92 8.20 20.49
C GLU A 54 -20.99 7.10 19.91
N LEU A 55 -21.53 6.22 19.06
CA LEU A 55 -20.72 5.19 18.38
C LEU A 55 -19.69 5.77 17.41
N ASP A 56 -20.05 6.81 16.65
CA ASP A 56 -19.15 7.49 15.73
C ASP A 56 -17.95 8.06 16.50
N ASN A 57 -18.19 8.71 17.64
CA ASN A 57 -17.12 9.25 18.49
C ASN A 57 -16.19 8.16 19.03
N GLU A 58 -16.73 7.01 19.42
CA GLU A 58 -15.94 5.86 19.90
C GLU A 58 -15.00 5.37 18.79
N VAL A 59 -15.53 5.12 17.59
CA VAL A 59 -14.73 4.67 16.44
C VAL A 59 -13.68 5.70 16.05
N LEU A 60 -14.03 6.98 15.97
CA LEU A 60 -13.09 8.04 15.60
C LEU A 60 -11.94 8.15 16.60
N PHE A 61 -12.20 7.90 17.90
CA PHE A 61 -11.15 7.85 18.90
C PHE A 61 -10.17 6.69 18.67
N TYR A 62 -10.67 5.49 18.35
CA TYR A 62 -9.81 4.36 17.99
C TYR A 62 -9.05 4.61 16.68
N ALA A 63 -9.74 5.09 15.65
CA ALA A 63 -9.16 5.41 14.35
C ALA A 63 -8.05 6.45 14.45
N LYS A 64 -8.17 7.43 15.36
CA LYS A 64 -7.11 8.39 15.64
C LYS A 64 -5.83 7.73 16.16
N ASN A 65 -5.94 6.92 17.20
CA ASN A 65 -4.76 6.26 17.79
C ASN A 65 -4.08 5.31 16.78
N THR A 66 -4.87 4.60 15.99
CA THR A 66 -4.37 3.75 14.90
C THR A 66 -3.73 4.57 13.78
N SER A 67 -4.35 5.69 13.38
CA SER A 67 -3.83 6.60 12.35
C SER A 67 -2.43 7.11 12.71
N ASP A 68 -2.21 7.55 13.94
CA ASP A 68 -0.90 8.08 14.36
C ASP A 68 0.21 7.02 14.21
N GLN A 69 -0.08 5.76 14.54
CA GLN A 69 0.87 4.65 14.35
C GLN A 69 1.09 4.34 12.87
N ILE A 70 0.02 4.30 12.07
CA ILE A 70 0.12 4.05 10.63
C ILE A 70 0.97 5.14 9.96
N VAL A 71 0.69 6.42 10.22
CA VAL A 71 1.42 7.56 9.65
C VAL A 71 2.90 7.47 10.00
N LYS A 72 3.25 7.20 11.27
CA LYS A 72 4.64 7.04 11.70
C LYS A 72 5.39 5.96 10.90
N ASN A 73 4.75 4.82 10.63
CA ASN A 73 5.36 3.73 9.87
C ASN A 73 5.43 4.06 8.36
N ILE A 74 4.44 4.77 7.81
CA ILE A 74 4.48 5.27 6.43
C ILE A 74 5.65 6.25 6.23
N GLU A 75 5.84 7.19 7.16
CA GLU A 75 6.96 8.14 7.14
C GLU A 75 8.31 7.42 7.25
N ALA A 76 8.39 6.35 8.05
CA ALA A 76 9.58 5.51 8.13
C ALA A 76 9.89 4.83 6.79
N ILE A 77 8.88 4.25 6.13
CA ILE A 77 9.01 3.66 4.78
C ILE A 77 9.51 4.72 3.79
N ASP A 78 8.85 5.88 3.72
CA ASP A 78 9.24 6.95 2.78
C ASP A 78 10.69 7.40 3.00
N ARG A 79 11.11 7.57 4.26
CA ARG A 79 12.49 7.94 4.59
C ARG A 79 13.49 6.87 4.16
N LEU A 80 13.23 5.59 4.47
CA LEU A 80 14.10 4.47 4.11
C LEU A 80 14.23 4.36 2.58
N GLU A 81 13.12 4.44 1.86
CA GLU A 81 13.14 4.28 0.41
C GLU A 81 13.72 5.50 -0.32
N LYS A 82 13.63 6.71 0.25
CA LYS A 82 14.42 7.86 -0.22
C LYS A 82 15.93 7.65 -0.04
N GLN A 83 16.36 7.06 1.07
CA GLN A 83 17.77 6.74 1.30
C GLN A 83 18.26 5.65 0.34
N ASN A 84 17.47 4.59 0.19
CA ASN A 84 17.76 3.49 -0.73
C ASN A 84 17.82 3.93 -2.18
N ALA A 85 16.94 4.85 -2.60
CA ALA A 85 16.93 5.38 -3.96
C ALA A 85 18.25 6.08 -4.37
N GLU A 86 19.04 6.55 -3.40
CA GLU A 86 20.32 7.18 -3.67
C GLU A 86 21.47 6.18 -3.82
N ILE A 87 21.33 4.98 -3.29
CA ILE A 87 22.34 3.91 -3.32
C ILE A 87 22.42 3.36 -4.75
N TYR A 88 23.60 3.47 -5.35
CA TYR A 88 23.90 2.89 -6.66
C TYR A 88 25.38 2.59 -6.77
N ASN A 89 25.70 1.37 -7.18
CA ASN A 89 27.07 0.95 -7.45
C ASN A 89 27.21 0.58 -8.93
N ILE A 90 27.93 1.40 -9.70
CA ILE A 90 28.15 1.13 -11.12
C ILE A 90 29.03 -0.10 -11.37
N ASP A 91 29.87 -0.45 -10.40
CA ASP A 91 30.75 -1.61 -10.43
C ASP A 91 30.04 -2.90 -9.95
N ASP A 92 28.71 -2.87 -9.79
CA ASP A 92 27.95 -4.08 -9.49
C ASP A 92 28.02 -5.05 -10.67
N PHE A 93 28.67 -6.18 -10.45
CA PHE A 93 28.82 -7.24 -11.45
C PHE A 93 27.48 -7.76 -12.00
N ARG A 94 26.43 -7.80 -11.17
CA ARG A 94 25.08 -8.19 -11.62
C ARG A 94 24.57 -7.19 -12.66
N TYR A 95 24.73 -5.89 -12.35
CA TYR A 95 24.32 -4.81 -13.26
C TYR A 95 25.12 -4.83 -14.56
N MET A 96 26.45 -4.95 -14.46
CA MET A 96 27.32 -5.03 -15.64
C MET A 96 26.94 -6.22 -16.54
N ASN A 97 26.67 -7.39 -15.96
CA ASN A 97 26.24 -8.57 -16.71
C ASN A 97 24.89 -8.36 -17.39
N ALA A 98 23.92 -7.77 -16.69
CA ALA A 98 22.62 -7.47 -17.28
C ALA A 98 22.75 -6.53 -18.48
N VAL A 99 23.55 -5.45 -18.37
CA VAL A 99 23.82 -4.53 -19.47
C VAL A 99 24.50 -5.25 -20.64
N GLN A 100 25.48 -6.11 -20.37
CA GLN A 100 26.18 -6.87 -21.41
C GLN A 100 25.24 -7.85 -22.12
N LEU A 101 24.38 -8.55 -21.38
CA LEU A 101 23.41 -9.49 -21.91
C LEU A 101 22.41 -8.78 -22.82
N ILE A 102 21.83 -7.66 -22.38
CA ILE A 102 20.91 -6.85 -23.20
C ILE A 102 21.63 -6.33 -24.45
N SER A 103 22.87 -5.86 -24.32
CA SER A 103 23.63 -5.32 -25.44
C SER A 103 24.04 -6.38 -26.46
N THR A 104 24.24 -7.62 -26.01
CA THR A 104 24.67 -8.75 -26.84
C THR A 104 23.48 -9.40 -27.55
N MET A 105 22.39 -9.64 -26.83
CA MET A 105 21.17 -10.22 -27.40
C MET A 105 20.36 -9.19 -28.19
N GLY A 106 20.49 -7.91 -27.88
CA GLY A 106 19.85 -6.83 -28.63
C GLY A 106 18.35 -7.09 -28.74
N LYS A 107 17.84 -7.17 -29.97
CA LYS A 107 16.40 -7.40 -30.27
C LYS A 107 15.95 -8.86 -30.13
N ASP A 108 16.88 -9.79 -29.96
CA ASP A 108 16.60 -11.23 -29.90
C ASP A 108 16.32 -11.72 -28.47
N MET A 109 16.35 -10.83 -27.47
CA MET A 109 16.04 -11.16 -26.09
C MET A 109 14.55 -11.44 -25.88
N GLU A 110 14.25 -12.56 -25.24
CA GLU A 110 12.87 -12.96 -24.96
C GLU A 110 12.24 -12.09 -23.87
N TYR A 111 10.90 -12.08 -23.81
CA TYR A 111 10.18 -11.34 -22.75
C TYR A 111 10.53 -11.82 -21.34
N GLN A 112 10.65 -13.14 -21.13
CA GLN A 112 10.94 -13.68 -19.82
C GLN A 112 12.33 -13.28 -19.33
N GLU A 113 13.34 -13.30 -20.20
CA GLU A 113 14.71 -12.87 -19.86
C GLU A 113 14.75 -11.39 -19.46
N ARG A 114 13.99 -10.54 -20.17
CA ARG A 114 13.83 -9.13 -19.82
C ARG A 114 13.20 -8.99 -18.42
N LEU A 115 12.16 -9.75 -18.15
CA LEU A 115 11.46 -9.74 -16.87
C LEU A 115 12.36 -10.19 -15.72
N ASP A 116 13.15 -11.25 -15.92
CA ASP A 116 14.07 -11.78 -14.92
C ASP A 116 15.18 -10.78 -14.58
N ILE A 117 15.69 -10.06 -15.60
CA ILE A 117 16.61 -8.94 -15.38
C ILE A 117 15.94 -7.86 -14.53
N VAL A 118 14.74 -7.41 -14.88
CA VAL A 118 14.03 -6.36 -14.12
C VAL A 118 13.78 -6.78 -12.68
N ASN A 119 13.33 -8.02 -12.47
CA ASN A 119 13.06 -8.56 -11.15
C ASN A 119 14.31 -8.63 -10.26
N THR A 120 15.49 -8.84 -10.85
CA THR A 120 16.76 -8.88 -10.12
C THR A 120 17.11 -7.54 -9.47
N PHE A 121 16.62 -6.42 -10.02
CA PHE A 121 16.93 -5.07 -9.54
C PHE A 121 15.74 -4.35 -8.90
N ARG A 122 14.68 -5.06 -8.50
CA ARG A 122 13.56 -4.44 -7.76
C ARG A 122 14.08 -3.69 -6.52
N GLY A 123 13.50 -2.51 -6.27
CA GLY A 123 13.98 -1.60 -5.23
C GLY A 123 15.25 -0.80 -5.57
N GLU A 124 16.06 -1.23 -6.54
CA GLU A 124 17.27 -0.53 -6.97
C GLU A 124 16.96 0.55 -8.03
N LYS A 125 16.27 1.63 -7.62
CA LYS A 125 15.70 2.65 -8.52
C LYS A 125 16.67 3.17 -9.59
N LYS A 126 17.90 3.54 -9.22
CA LYS A 126 18.91 4.05 -10.17
C LYS A 126 19.36 2.97 -11.17
N ALA A 127 19.51 1.72 -10.72
CA ALA A 127 19.85 0.60 -11.61
C ALA A 127 18.71 0.37 -12.63
N LEU A 128 17.46 0.34 -12.16
CA LEU A 128 16.28 0.19 -13.02
C LEU A 128 16.13 1.34 -14.02
N GLN A 129 16.39 2.59 -13.61
CA GLN A 129 16.37 3.75 -14.52
C GLN A 129 17.41 3.63 -15.63
N ASN A 130 18.63 3.19 -15.30
CA ASN A 130 19.67 2.99 -16.29
C ASN A 130 19.36 1.80 -17.21
N LEU A 131 18.88 0.68 -16.67
CA LEU A 131 18.43 -0.47 -17.45
C LEU A 131 17.33 -0.09 -18.43
N LYS A 132 16.36 0.74 -18.01
CA LYS A 132 15.33 1.29 -18.92
C LYS A 132 15.94 2.03 -20.09
N ALA A 133 16.98 2.84 -19.87
CA ALA A 133 17.67 3.53 -20.94
C ALA A 133 18.40 2.56 -21.90
N VAL A 134 18.95 1.46 -21.37
CA VAL A 134 19.58 0.40 -22.18
C VAL A 134 18.53 -0.34 -23.01
N PHE A 135 17.42 -0.79 -22.40
CA PHE A 135 16.32 -1.45 -23.12
C PHE A 135 15.73 -0.57 -24.23
N ASN A 136 15.52 0.72 -23.95
CA ASN A 136 14.99 1.66 -24.93
C ASN A 136 15.89 1.82 -26.16
N LYS A 137 17.21 1.73 -26.02
CA LYS A 137 18.15 1.78 -27.17
C LYS A 137 17.92 0.66 -28.18
N PHE A 138 17.41 -0.49 -27.74
CA PHE A 138 17.11 -1.64 -28.59
C PHE A 138 15.64 -1.72 -29.00
N GLY A 139 14.82 -0.73 -28.62
CA GLY A 139 13.42 -0.62 -29.03
C GLY A 139 12.45 -1.42 -28.17
N TYR A 140 12.83 -1.74 -26.93
CA TYR A 140 11.94 -2.42 -26.00
C TYR A 140 11.24 -1.43 -25.07
N SER A 141 9.91 -1.45 -25.06
CA SER A 141 9.15 -0.98 -23.89
C SER A 141 9.02 -2.16 -22.92
N VAL A 142 9.40 -1.94 -21.67
CA VAL A 142 9.18 -2.93 -20.60
C VAL A 142 8.21 -2.29 -19.62
N GLU A 143 6.92 -2.62 -19.74
CA GLU A 143 5.87 -2.11 -18.85
C GLU A 143 6.19 -2.43 -17.38
N GLU A 144 6.85 -3.56 -17.14
CA GLU A 144 7.31 -4.00 -15.83
C GLU A 144 8.38 -3.07 -15.24
N LEU A 145 9.21 -2.42 -16.07
CA LEU A 145 10.11 -1.37 -15.58
C LEU A 145 9.35 -0.14 -15.12
N ASP A 146 8.27 0.23 -15.82
CA ASP A 146 7.45 1.38 -15.41
C ASP A 146 6.74 1.09 -14.08
N LYS A 147 6.27 -0.14 -13.88
CA LYS A 147 5.73 -0.60 -12.59
C LYS A 147 6.79 -0.49 -11.49
N CYS A 148 7.99 -1.02 -11.70
CA CYS A 148 9.08 -0.98 -10.71
C CYS A 148 9.70 0.43 -10.50
N LEU A 149 9.43 1.40 -11.37
CA LEU A 149 9.88 2.79 -11.24
C LEU A 149 8.83 3.72 -10.62
N THR A 150 7.71 3.15 -10.15
CA THR A 150 6.65 3.90 -9.48
C THR A 150 7.21 4.72 -8.31
N ASN A 151 6.70 5.94 -8.15
CA ASN A 151 7.13 6.84 -7.09
C ASN A 151 6.54 6.46 -5.72
N ILE A 152 7.33 5.74 -4.91
CA ILE A 152 6.96 5.33 -3.55
C ILE A 152 6.57 6.52 -2.67
N SER A 153 7.27 7.65 -2.75
CA SER A 153 6.94 8.82 -1.93
C SER A 153 5.53 9.34 -2.19
N SER A 154 5.09 9.33 -3.46
CA SER A 154 3.71 9.70 -3.80
C SER A 154 2.70 8.67 -3.29
N ILE A 155 3.07 7.38 -3.23
CA ILE A 155 2.24 6.36 -2.59
C ILE A 155 2.12 6.66 -1.09
N CYS A 156 3.24 6.90 -0.41
CA CYS A 156 3.27 7.22 1.02
C CYS A 156 2.46 8.48 1.35
N GLU A 157 2.57 9.56 0.56
CA GLU A 157 1.77 10.77 0.73
C GLU A 157 0.27 10.48 0.71
N ARG A 158 -0.21 9.71 -0.28
CA ARG A 158 -1.63 9.32 -0.35
C ARG A 158 -2.05 8.45 0.82
N MET A 159 -1.21 7.48 1.23
CA MET A 159 -1.50 6.63 2.38
C MET A 159 -1.60 7.44 3.68
N THR A 160 -0.74 8.45 3.85
CA THR A 160 -0.78 9.38 4.98
C THR A 160 -2.07 10.19 4.97
N ASP A 161 -2.47 10.74 3.82
CA ASP A 161 -3.74 11.46 3.68
C ASP A 161 -4.94 10.56 4.01
N ASP A 162 -4.95 9.34 3.49
CA ASP A 162 -6.00 8.35 3.75
C ASP A 162 -6.04 7.99 5.26
N ALA A 163 -4.89 7.79 5.90
CA ALA A 163 -4.81 7.51 7.34
C ALA A 163 -5.34 8.69 8.17
N ILE A 164 -4.94 9.91 7.83
CA ILE A 164 -5.44 11.12 8.48
C ILE A 164 -6.96 11.28 8.26
N MET A 165 -7.50 10.85 7.12
CA MET A 165 -8.94 10.92 6.85
C MET A 165 -9.74 9.90 7.69
N MET A 166 -9.17 8.73 8.01
CA MET A 166 -9.82 7.71 8.84
C MET A 166 -10.25 8.25 10.20
N GLN A 167 -9.52 9.22 10.77
CA GLN A 167 -9.83 9.82 12.06
C GLN A 167 -10.89 10.94 12.00
N LYS A 168 -11.38 11.28 10.80
CA LYS A 168 -12.37 12.36 10.59
C LYS A 168 -13.76 11.83 10.25
N GLU A 169 -13.83 10.68 9.58
CA GLU A 169 -15.08 10.16 9.03
C GLU A 169 -15.25 8.64 9.26
N ALA A 170 -15.96 8.26 10.33
CA ALA A 170 -16.16 6.86 10.71
C ALA A 170 -16.77 6.02 9.58
N GLY A 171 -17.69 6.60 8.81
CA GLY A 171 -18.33 5.93 7.67
C GLY A 171 -17.42 5.67 6.46
N LYS A 172 -16.23 6.31 6.39
CA LYS A 172 -15.25 6.10 5.32
C LYS A 172 -14.07 5.24 5.73
N THR A 173 -13.89 5.00 7.03
CA THR A 173 -12.71 4.33 7.58
C THR A 173 -12.45 2.99 6.92
N GLY A 174 -13.47 2.12 6.78
CA GLY A 174 -13.31 0.81 6.13
C GLY A 174 -12.76 0.91 4.70
N PHE A 175 -13.33 1.79 3.87
CA PHE A 175 -12.86 2.00 2.49
C PHE A 175 -11.41 2.52 2.43
N LEU A 176 -11.06 3.46 3.30
CA LEU A 176 -9.70 4.01 3.36
C LEU A 176 -8.68 2.96 3.78
N MET A 177 -9.04 2.04 4.69
CA MET A 177 -8.17 0.91 5.06
C MET A 177 -7.85 0.01 3.86
N PHE A 178 -8.84 -0.30 3.01
CA PHE A 178 -8.60 -1.07 1.79
C PHE A 178 -7.65 -0.37 0.82
N ARG A 179 -7.78 0.96 0.69
CA ARG A 179 -6.86 1.75 -0.14
C ARG A 179 -5.44 1.71 0.38
N ILE A 180 -5.24 1.84 1.69
CA ILE A 180 -3.92 1.73 2.33
C ILE A 180 -3.32 0.34 2.08
N MET A 181 -4.10 -0.74 2.23
CA MET A 181 -3.62 -2.10 1.93
C MET A 181 -3.25 -2.30 0.46
N ALA A 182 -4.04 -1.77 -0.47
CA ALA A 182 -3.72 -1.82 -1.89
C ALA A 182 -2.42 -1.08 -2.21
N ASP A 183 -2.18 0.05 -1.57
CA ASP A 183 -0.94 0.82 -1.73
C ASP A 183 0.26 0.12 -1.06
N LEU A 184 0.09 -0.59 0.06
CA LEU A 184 1.12 -1.49 0.60
C LEU A 184 1.50 -2.59 -0.39
N ARG A 185 0.53 -3.22 -1.07
CA ARG A 185 0.82 -4.24 -2.09
C ARG A 185 1.66 -3.66 -3.24
N LYS A 186 1.32 -2.46 -3.71
CA LYS A 186 2.13 -1.78 -4.73
C LYS A 186 3.55 -1.52 -4.26
N ILE A 187 3.76 -1.10 -3.00
CA ILE A 187 5.10 -0.94 -2.44
C ILE A 187 5.84 -2.29 -2.43
N ASN A 188 5.19 -3.37 -1.99
CA ASN A 188 5.77 -4.72 -2.01
C ASN A 188 6.19 -5.15 -3.42
N GLU A 189 5.33 -4.90 -4.41
CA GLU A 189 5.61 -5.20 -5.82
C GLU A 189 6.79 -4.39 -6.36
N VAL A 190 6.81 -3.08 -6.14
CA VAL A 190 7.87 -2.17 -6.63
C VAL A 190 9.23 -2.56 -6.05
N LEU A 191 9.27 -2.84 -4.75
CA LEU A 191 10.50 -3.11 -4.02
C LEU A 191 10.93 -4.59 -4.07
N GLY A 192 10.01 -5.51 -4.37
CA GLY A 192 10.30 -6.94 -4.32
C GLY A 192 10.59 -7.46 -2.91
N VAL A 193 9.96 -6.86 -1.88
CA VAL A 193 10.22 -7.16 -0.46
C VAL A 193 9.83 -8.60 -0.06
N GLY A 194 9.09 -9.31 -0.93
CA GLY A 194 8.77 -10.71 -0.75
C GLY A 194 7.75 -10.97 0.35
N VAL A 195 6.94 -9.98 0.71
CA VAL A 195 5.74 -10.24 1.52
C VAL A 195 4.73 -10.94 0.62
N ALA A 196 4.27 -12.11 1.03
CA ALA A 196 3.28 -12.85 0.26
C ALA A 196 1.96 -12.06 0.22
N GLU A 197 1.25 -12.07 -0.92
CA GLU A 197 0.06 -11.23 -1.13
C GLU A 197 -1.07 -11.53 -0.15
N ASP A 198 -1.19 -12.79 0.28
CA ASP A 198 -2.11 -13.29 1.29
C ASP A 198 -1.79 -12.76 2.70
N ILE A 199 -0.56 -12.32 2.96
CA ILE A 199 -0.19 -11.63 4.20
C ILE A 199 -0.62 -10.15 4.16
N LEU A 200 -0.75 -9.58 2.96
CA LEU A 200 -1.24 -8.22 2.73
C LEU A 200 -2.76 -8.20 2.43
N THR A 201 -3.53 -9.06 3.08
CA THR A 201 -5.00 -8.97 3.16
C THR A 201 -5.43 -8.46 4.54
N LEU A 202 -6.59 -7.81 4.59
CA LEU A 202 -7.25 -7.54 5.87
C LEU A 202 -7.86 -8.84 6.37
N ASP A 203 -7.70 -9.12 7.65
CA ASP A 203 -8.29 -10.30 8.30
C ASP A 203 -9.75 -10.03 8.72
N ALA A 204 -10.14 -8.75 8.81
CA ALA A 204 -11.49 -8.34 9.12
C ALA A 204 -12.40 -8.45 7.88
N ASP A 205 -13.54 -9.13 8.03
CA ASP A 205 -14.60 -9.15 7.03
C ASP A 205 -15.31 -7.77 6.99
N LEU A 206 -14.81 -6.92 6.11
CA LEU A 206 -15.34 -5.58 5.88
C LEU A 206 -16.20 -5.51 4.60
N ASP A 207 -16.62 -6.65 4.03
CA ASP A 207 -17.43 -6.66 2.82
C ASP A 207 -18.79 -6.00 3.04
N SER A 208 -19.36 -6.17 4.24
CA SER A 208 -20.58 -5.47 4.67
C SER A 208 -20.37 -3.95 4.73
N VAL A 209 -19.25 -3.50 5.27
CA VAL A 209 -18.87 -2.09 5.43
C VAL A 209 -18.61 -1.43 4.07
N ASN A 210 -17.92 -2.12 3.17
CA ASN A 210 -17.68 -1.65 1.81
C ASN A 210 -18.98 -1.52 1.02
N ASN A 211 -19.87 -2.52 1.13
CA ASN A 211 -21.17 -2.47 0.46
C ASN A 211 -22.05 -1.34 0.99
N ASP A 212 -22.01 -1.04 2.29
CA ASP A 212 -22.79 0.06 2.87
C ASP A 212 -22.20 1.44 2.54
N PHE A 213 -20.87 1.57 2.47
CA PHE A 213 -20.23 2.76 1.92
C PHE A 213 -20.61 2.95 0.44
N ALA A 214 -20.56 1.90 -0.36
CA ALA A 214 -20.91 1.92 -1.78
C ALA A 214 -22.37 2.38 -1.98
N LYS A 215 -23.32 1.88 -1.19
CA LYS A 215 -24.71 2.35 -1.19
C LYS A 215 -24.82 3.84 -0.80
N THR A 216 -24.13 4.24 0.26
CA THR A 216 -24.15 5.62 0.76
C THR A 216 -23.59 6.62 -0.27
N VAL A 217 -22.51 6.26 -0.97
CA VAL A 217 -21.91 7.09 -2.03
C VAL A 217 -22.76 7.09 -3.31
N MET A 218 -23.41 5.98 -3.62
CA MET A 218 -24.33 5.87 -4.78
C MET A 218 -25.73 6.44 -4.50
N GLY A 219 -26.02 6.89 -3.27
CA GLY A 219 -27.33 7.43 -2.88
C GLY A 219 -28.45 6.39 -2.90
N LEU A 220 -28.13 5.12 -2.61
CA LEU A 220 -29.04 3.97 -2.60
C LEU A 220 -29.57 3.66 -1.19
#